data_AF-A0A7V9BKC4-F1
#
_entry.id   AF-A0A7V9BKC4-F1
#
_cell.length_a   1.000
_cell.length_b   1.000
_cell.length_c   1.000
_cell.angle_alpha   90.00
_cell.angle_beta   90.00
_cell.angle_gamma   90.00
#
_symmetry.space_group_name_H-M   'P 1'
#
loop_
_entity.id
_entity.type
_entity.pdbx_description
1 polymer ?
#
loop_
_entity_poly.entity_id
_entity_poly.type
_entity_poly.pdbx_seq_one_letter_code
_entity_poly.pdbx_strand_id
1 'polypeptide(L)'
;MQRVSTIAAILIASAALLDAQRVFRAGVDLVHFGVVVTDKTGVPILGLRAEDFEVVEEGKPQAIKFFAGGDPEGAPPLHLGFMIDNSGSMIQDIRDVRTAAIKFLNTVENVTDVTLTDFDTEVR
;
A
#
# COMPACT_ATOMS: atom_id res chain seq x y z
N MET A 1 -65.96 15.56 -0.60
CA MET A 1 -64.71 15.45 0.18
C MET A 1 -63.86 14.21 -0.17
N GLN A 2 -64.43 13.10 -0.65
CA GLN A 2 -63.64 11.88 -0.97
C GLN A 2 -62.68 11.99 -2.17
N ARG A 3 -62.94 12.86 -3.16
CA ARG A 3 -62.10 12.98 -4.37
C ARG A 3 -60.78 13.72 -4.15
N VAL A 4 -60.70 14.56 -3.12
CA VAL A 4 -59.46 15.27 -2.76
C VAL A 4 -58.52 14.33 -2.01
N SER A 5 -59.08 13.42 -1.20
CA SER A 5 -58.31 12.44 -0.44
C SER A 5 -57.62 11.40 -1.32
N THR A 6 -58.22 10.99 -2.44
CA THR A 6 -57.60 10.04 -3.38
C THR A 6 -56.48 10.64 -4.22
N ILE A 7 -56.57 11.92 -4.58
CA ILE A 7 -55.49 12.62 -5.32
C ILE A 7 -54.27 12.81 -4.43
N ALA A 8 -54.47 13.16 -3.14
CA ALA A 8 -53.38 13.28 -2.18
C ALA A 8 -52.66 11.94 -1.94
N ALA A 9 -53.40 10.83 -1.85
CA ALA A 9 -52.82 9.51 -1.64
C ALA A 9 -51.95 9.04 -2.83
N ILE A 10 -52.33 9.39 -4.06
CA ILE A 10 -51.56 9.03 -5.27
C ILE A 10 -50.26 9.84 -5.36
N LEU A 11 -50.28 11.13 -5.00
CA LEU A 11 -49.09 12.00 -4.99
C LEU A 11 -48.03 11.57 -3.95
N ILE A 12 -48.48 11.10 -2.78
CA ILE A 12 -47.56 10.62 -1.73
C ILE A 12 -46.93 9.28 -2.13
N ALA A 13 -47.67 8.38 -2.77
CA ALA A 13 -47.14 7.11 -3.24
C ALA A 13 -46.10 7.27 -4.37
N SER A 14 -46.24 8.28 -5.23
CA SER A 14 -45.25 8.58 -6.27
C SER A 14 -43.93 9.14 -5.72
N ALA A 15 -43.96 9.88 -4.62
CA ALA A 15 -42.74 10.42 -4.00
C ALA A 15 -41.89 9.31 -3.36
N ALA A 16 -42.53 8.31 -2.74
CA ALA A 16 -41.84 7.17 -2.13
C ALA A 16 -41.14 6.25 -3.15
N LEU A 17 -41.62 6.21 -4.40
CA LEU A 17 -40.98 5.45 -5.49
C LEU A 17 -39.77 6.16 -6.10
N LEU A 18 -39.68 7.48 -5.97
CA LEU A 18 -38.54 8.29 -6.43
C LEU A 18 -37.33 8.22 -5.47
N ASP A 19 -37.57 7.91 -4.20
CA ASP A 19 -36.53 7.89 -3.15
C ASP A 19 -35.80 6.53 -3.04
N ALA A 20 -36.16 5.55 -3.88
CA ALA A 20 -35.38 4.34 -4.07
C ALA A 20 -34.16 4.59 -4.99
N GLN A 21 -33.32 5.57 -4.62
CA GLN A 21 -32.11 5.87 -5.35
C GLN A 21 -31.12 4.71 -5.20
N ARG A 22 -30.99 3.89 -6.25
CA ARG A 22 -30.01 2.80 -6.28
C ARG A 22 -28.61 3.41 -6.15
N VAL A 23 -27.94 3.12 -5.03
CA VAL A 23 -26.54 3.52 -4.82
C VAL A 23 -25.68 2.67 -5.75
N PHE A 24 -25.18 3.28 -6.83
CA PHE A 24 -24.19 2.65 -7.69
C PHE A 24 -22.83 2.72 -6.99
N ARG A 25 -22.29 1.56 -6.61
CA ARG A 25 -20.95 1.45 -6.06
C ARG A 25 -19.99 1.08 -7.19
N ALA A 26 -19.10 2.01 -7.54
CA ALA A 26 -17.97 1.74 -8.40
C ALA A 26 -16.72 1.57 -7.52
N GLY A 27 -15.93 0.53 -7.79
CA GLY A 27 -14.59 0.35 -7.23
C GLY A 27 -13.53 0.79 -8.24
N VAL A 28 -12.36 1.18 -7.75
CA VAL A 28 -11.17 1.40 -8.58
C VAL A 28 -10.06 0.51 -8.05
N ASP A 29 -9.43 -0.22 -8.97
CA ASP A 29 -8.23 -1.00 -8.66
C ASP A 29 -7.00 -0.14 -8.93
N LEU A 30 -6.28 0.22 -7.87
CA LEU A 30 -5.01 0.92 -7.94
C LEU A 30 -3.88 -0.10 -7.84
N VAL A 31 -2.94 -0.02 -8.79
CA VAL A 31 -1.73 -0.84 -8.79
C VAL A 31 -0.55 0.05 -8.41
N HIS A 32 0.25 -0.42 -7.45
CA HIS A 32 1.46 0.27 -6.99
C HIS A 32 2.70 -0.32 -7.68
N PHE A 33 3.55 0.55 -8.21
CA PHE A 33 4.83 0.17 -8.82
C PHE A 33 5.99 0.74 -8.01
N GLY A 34 6.94 -0.11 -7.62
CA GLY A 34 8.24 0.32 -7.09
C GLY A 34 9.25 0.36 -8.22
N VAL A 35 9.79 1.54 -8.53
CA VAL A 35 10.74 1.76 -9.64
C VAL A 35 11.99 2.43 -9.11
N VAL A 36 13.16 1.92 -9.50
CA VAL A 36 14.47 2.54 -9.22
C VAL A 36 15.16 2.78 -10.56
N VAL A 37 15.54 4.03 -10.80
CA VAL A 37 16.30 4.42 -11.99
C VAL A 37 17.74 4.63 -11.58
N THR A 38 18.67 4.00 -12.30
CA THR A 38 20.11 4.09 -12.03
C THR A 38 20.87 4.66 -13.20
N ASP A 39 22.02 5.27 -12.93
CA ASP A 39 22.98 5.66 -13.95
C ASP A 39 23.76 4.45 -14.51
N LYS A 40 24.71 4.72 -15.41
CA LYS A 40 25.56 3.69 -16.03
C LYS A 40 26.50 2.98 -15.05
N THR A 41 26.72 3.55 -13.88
CA THR A 41 27.57 3.01 -12.81
C THR A 41 26.76 2.25 -11.76
N GLY A 42 25.43 2.24 -11.87
CA GLY A 42 24.51 1.59 -10.93
C GLY A 42 24.07 2.47 -9.77
N VAL A 43 24.41 3.75 -9.76
CA VAL A 43 24.01 4.69 -8.71
C VAL A 43 22.57 5.16 -8.97
N PRO A 44 21.67 5.11 -7.96
CA PRO A 44 20.32 5.63 -8.10
C PRO A 44 20.29 7.11 -8.45
N ILE A 45 19.46 7.47 -9.44
CA ILE A 45 19.18 8.85 -9.80
C ILE A 45 18.04 9.35 -8.92
N LEU A 46 18.31 10.41 -8.16
CA LEU A 46 17.38 11.03 -7.22
C LEU A 46 16.67 12.24 -7.85
N GLY A 47 15.60 12.71 -7.20
CA GLY A 47 14.88 13.91 -7.63
C GLY A 47 14.02 13.75 -8.89
N LEU A 48 13.72 12.52 -9.30
CA LEU A 48 12.81 12.23 -10.40
C LEU A 48 11.38 12.63 -10.05
N ARG A 49 10.66 13.14 -11.04
CA ARG A 49 9.29 13.66 -10.92
C ARG A 49 8.35 12.78 -11.73
N ALA A 50 7.04 12.88 -11.46
CA ALA A 50 6.04 12.06 -12.15
C ALA A 50 6.10 12.22 -13.69
N GLU A 51 6.40 13.44 -14.15
CA GLU A 51 6.58 13.78 -15.56
C GLU A 51 7.77 13.09 -16.25
N ASP A 52 8.70 12.50 -15.51
CA ASP A 52 9.83 11.74 -16.06
C ASP A 52 9.46 10.28 -16.39
N PHE A 53 8.21 9.86 -16.10
CA PHE A 53 7.74 8.50 -16.29
C PHE A 53 6.51 8.44 -17.21
N GLU A 54 6.45 7.38 -18.01
CA GLU A 54 5.26 6.97 -18.75
C GLU A 54 4.90 5.54 -18.37
N VAL A 55 3.65 5.30 -17.98
CA VAL A 55 3.12 3.96 -17.74
C VAL A 55 2.25 3.59 -18.95
N VAL A 56 2.55 2.46 -19.58
CA VAL A 56 1.80 1.98 -20.75
C VAL A 56 1.32 0.56 -20.47
N GLU A 57 0.03 0.32 -20.64
CA GLU A 57 -0.59 -1.00 -20.52
C GLU A 57 -1.24 -1.37 -21.85
N GLU A 58 -0.84 -2.50 -22.44
CA GLU A 58 -1.32 -2.96 -23.75
C GLU A 58 -1.24 -1.88 -24.86
N GLY A 59 -0.17 -1.07 -24.83
CA GLY A 59 0.03 0.03 -25.79
C GLY A 59 -0.80 1.28 -25.52
N LYS A 60 -1.55 1.35 -24.41
CA LYS A 60 -2.33 2.53 -24.00
C LYS A 60 -1.65 3.22 -22.81
N PRO A 61 -1.39 4.54 -22.89
CA PRO A 61 -0.88 5.30 -21.76
C PRO A 61 -1.86 5.28 -20.57
N GLN A 62 -1.32 5.05 -19.39
CA GLN A 62 -2.05 5.04 -18.12
C GLN A 62 -1.68 6.27 -17.29
N ALA A 63 -2.69 6.89 -16.68
CA ALA A 63 -2.48 8.08 -15.87
C ALA A 63 -1.91 7.71 -14.50
N ILE A 64 -0.75 8.29 -14.15
CA ILE A 64 -0.18 8.21 -12.80
C ILE A 64 -1.07 9.05 -11.86
N LYS A 65 -1.77 8.39 -10.94
CA LYS A 65 -2.67 9.07 -9.97
C LYS A 65 -1.94 9.53 -8.71
N PHE A 66 -0.98 8.74 -8.26
CA PHE A 66 -0.17 9.01 -7.09
C PHE A 66 1.29 8.79 -7.44
N PHE A 67 2.14 9.71 -7.02
CA PHE A 67 3.58 9.61 -7.18
C PHE A 67 4.22 9.92 -5.84
N ALA A 68 5.05 9.01 -5.36
CA ALA A 68 5.93 9.23 -4.24
C ALA A 68 7.35 9.18 -4.79
N GLY A 69 8.04 10.33 -4.77
CA GLY A 69 9.47 10.34 -5.06
C GLY A 69 10.18 9.51 -4.01
N GLY A 70 11.26 8.83 -4.40
CA GLY A 70 12.11 8.07 -3.48
C GLY A 70 12.89 8.94 -2.48
N ASP A 71 12.52 10.21 -2.33
CA ASP A 71 13.09 11.10 -1.34
C ASP A 71 12.60 10.70 0.06
N PRO A 72 13.49 10.70 1.08
CA PRO A 72 13.17 10.21 2.43
C PRO A 72 11.96 10.89 3.10
N GLU A 73 11.66 12.14 2.74
CA GLU A 73 10.57 12.91 3.35
C GLU A 73 9.18 12.56 2.81
N GLY A 74 9.10 11.96 1.60
CA GLY A 74 7.84 11.61 0.93
C GLY A 74 7.59 10.10 0.82
N ALA A 75 8.53 9.28 1.28
CA ALA A 75 8.42 7.83 1.23
C ALA A 75 7.33 7.32 2.21
N PRO A 76 6.60 6.24 1.85
CA PRO A 76 5.68 5.61 2.78
C PRO A 76 6.43 5.10 4.03
N PRO A 77 5.76 5.02 5.20
CA PRO A 77 6.36 4.52 6.43
C PRO A 77 7.03 3.16 6.22
N LEU A 78 8.32 3.06 6.55
CA LEU A 78 9.05 1.79 6.48
C LEU A 78 8.72 0.94 7.72
N HIS A 79 8.07 -0.20 7.51
CA HIS A 79 7.86 -1.23 8.53
C HIS A 79 8.79 -2.40 8.24
N LEU A 80 9.54 -2.84 9.25
CA LEU A 80 10.61 -3.81 9.08
C LEU A 80 10.33 -5.06 9.91
N GLY A 81 10.26 -6.21 9.24
CA GLY A 81 10.14 -7.53 9.88
C GLY A 81 11.48 -8.26 9.86
N PHE A 82 11.99 -8.62 11.03
CA PHE A 82 13.12 -9.52 11.20
C PHE A 82 12.63 -10.90 11.59
N MET A 83 12.94 -11.90 10.77
CA MET A 83 12.77 -13.31 11.11
C MET A 83 14.14 -13.94 11.35
N ILE A 84 14.37 -14.44 12.57
CA ILE A 84 15.64 -15.07 12.96
C ILE A 84 15.42 -16.57 13.13
N ASP A 85 16.21 -17.36 12.42
CA ASP A 85 16.27 -18.82 12.60
C ASP A 85 16.98 -19.14 13.93
N ASN A 86 16.30 -19.86 14.82
CA ASN A 86 16.83 -20.34 16.10
C ASN A 86 16.96 -21.88 16.14
N SER A 87 16.94 -22.54 14.98
CA SER A 87 17.12 -23.98 14.87
C SER A 87 18.51 -24.45 15.31
N GLY A 88 18.64 -25.76 15.55
CA GLY A 88 19.89 -26.37 16.02
C GLY A 88 21.11 -26.13 15.11
N SER A 89 20.90 -25.93 13.80
CA SER A 89 21.99 -25.57 12.87
C SER A 89 22.52 -24.15 13.07
N MET A 90 21.74 -23.26 13.68
CA MET A 90 22.12 -21.87 13.91
C MET A 90 22.89 -21.63 15.21
N ILE A 91 23.10 -22.65 16.04
CA ILE A 91 23.78 -22.53 17.35
C ILE A 91 25.14 -21.83 17.25
N GLN A 92 25.91 -22.10 16.19
CA GLN A 92 27.24 -21.51 16.01
C GLN A 92 27.18 -20.06 15.49
N ASP A 93 26.17 -19.74 14.68
CA ASP A 93 26.09 -18.48 13.93
C ASP A 93 25.18 -17.44 14.58
N ILE A 94 24.31 -17.84 15.51
CA ILE A 94 23.27 -16.99 16.10
C ILE A 94 23.84 -15.71 16.77
N ARG A 95 25.07 -15.78 17.30
CA ARG A 95 25.76 -14.64 17.90
C ARG A 95 26.13 -13.59 16.85
N ASP A 96 26.59 -14.05 15.69
CA ASP A 96 26.99 -13.18 14.59
C ASP A 96 25.75 -12.61 13.89
N VAL A 97 24.72 -13.43 13.68
CA VAL A 97 23.41 -13.00 13.17
C VAL A 97 22.81 -11.90 14.05
N ARG A 98 22.81 -12.09 15.38
CA ARG A 98 22.33 -11.06 16.31
C ARG A 98 23.14 -9.76 16.20
N THR A 99 24.46 -9.88 16.12
CA THR A 99 25.35 -8.72 15.99
C THR A 99 25.10 -7.97 14.68
N ALA A 100 24.92 -8.69 13.58
CA ALA A 100 24.60 -8.13 12.27
C ALA A 100 23.22 -7.45 12.28
N ALA A 101 22.21 -8.08 12.89
CA ALA A 101 20.88 -7.50 13.02
C ALA A 101 20.91 -6.18 13.82
N ILE A 102 21.63 -6.12 14.94
CA ILE A 102 21.80 -4.89 15.73
C ILE A 102 22.48 -3.80 14.89
N LYS A 103 23.57 -4.13 14.19
CA LYS A 103 24.28 -3.17 13.33
C LYS A 103 23.38 -2.65 12.20
N PHE A 104 22.61 -3.53 11.58
CA PHE A 104 21.67 -3.17 10.54
C PHE A 104 20.59 -2.21 11.08
N LEU A 105 19.93 -2.58 12.18
CA LEU A 105 18.89 -1.76 12.80
C LEU A 105 19.39 -0.38 13.23
N ASN A 106 20.65 -0.26 13.64
CA ASN A 106 21.28 1.02 13.96
C ASN A 106 21.63 1.87 12.73
N THR A 107 21.63 1.29 11.53
CA THR A 107 21.96 1.99 10.28
C THR A 107 20.72 2.40 9.50
N VAL A 108 19.57 1.77 9.76
CA VAL A 108 18.31 2.10 9.09
C VAL A 108 17.73 3.37 9.70
N GLU A 109 17.69 4.43 8.90
CA GLU A 109 16.98 5.67 9.22
C GLU A 109 15.52 5.57 8.76
N ASN A 110 14.60 6.25 9.46
CA ASN A 110 13.18 6.37 9.10
C ASN A 110 12.34 5.06 9.18
N VAL A 111 12.73 4.10 10.01
CA VAL A 111 11.87 2.96 10.33
C VAL A 111 10.77 3.39 11.32
N THR A 112 9.52 3.07 11.01
CA THR A 112 8.37 3.40 11.88
C THR A 112 8.21 2.34 12.97
N ASP A 113 8.26 1.07 12.58
CA ASP A 113 8.15 -0.06 13.50
C ASP A 113 9.06 -1.21 13.06
N VAL A 114 9.60 -1.93 14.05
CA VAL A 114 10.38 -3.15 13.84
C VAL A 114 9.69 -4.30 14.55
N THR A 115 9.34 -5.34 13.80
CA THR A 115 8.85 -6.61 14.37
C THR A 115 9.99 -7.62 14.33
N LEU A 116 10.28 -8.25 15.47
CA LEU A 116 11.22 -9.36 15.56
C LEU A 116 10.45 -10.65 15.85
N THR A 117 10.68 -11.66 15.03
CA THR A 117 10.09 -12.99 15.18
C THR A 117 11.20 -14.02 15.07
N ASP A 118 11.20 -15.01 15.93
CA ASP A 118 12.03 -16.20 15.78
C ASP A 118 11.21 -17.33 15.18
N PHE A 119 11.89 -18.21 14.47
CA PHE A 119 11.32 -19.49 14.08
C PHE A 119 12.28 -20.61 14.44
N ASP A 120 11.70 -21.76 14.78
CA ASP A 120 12.43 -22.99 15.06
C ASP A 120 11.76 -24.11 14.27
N THR A 121 12.43 -25.25 14.24
CA THR A 121 11.99 -26.51 13.64
C THR A 121 10.69 -27.02 14.27
N GLU A 122 10.42 -26.64 15.52
CA GLU A 122 9.19 -26.99 16.24
C GLU A 122 8.16 -25.86 16.15
N VAL A 123 6.93 -26.20 15.78
CA VAL A 123 5.78 -25.29 15.86
C VAL A 123 5.38 -25.14 17.34
N ARG A 124 5.42 -23.91 17.86
CA ARG A 124 4.93 -23.58 19.21
C ARG A 124 3.56 -22.94 19.17
#